data_AF-A0A5B8UXK0-F1
#
_entry.id   AF-A0A5B8UXK0-F1
#
_cell.length_a   1.000
_cell.length_b   1.000
_cell.length_c   1.000
_cell.angle_alpha   90.00
_cell.angle_beta   90.00
_cell.angle_gamma   90.00
#
_symmetry.space_group_name_H-M   'P 1'
#
loop_
_entity.id
_entity.type
_entity.pdbx_description
1 polymer ?
#
loop_
_entity_poly.entity_id
_entity_poly.type
_entity_poly.pdbx_seq_one_letter_code
_entity_poly.pdbx_strand_id
1 'polypeptide(L)'
;MQLSAKYLFLAGVMMACSCNPGKQESSVKDFKKGSFGYDLAFLQKRDSVIVLESSDGSAKAIISPKYQGKVFTSTADGDTGKSFGWINYKAFDAKIDPHMNAYGGEDRLWLGPEGSKFALFFKPGTKMEFANWHTPAAFDHEGWKLANAGDKEVSFSKDMQLQNYASTNFKLRIERNISLLDRADIQKALDVQPDSSVKAVGIKTDNSIVNTGDTDWTKQTGAPCLWNLDMFNPSPGVVIVIPYNENASGKVATTDYFGQIPPDRVIYKNGHLFFKADGKSRGKLGMPASRTKAIAGSYDAINNVLTVAVFDVESKATYLNQEWTPDKDPMIGDAVNSYNDGPLADGTQMGPFYEIESVSPGAFLKPGEKLTHQHCIFHFTGDKAGLNKIALKTLGVSLSEIKLAFK
;
A
#
# COMPACT_ATOMS: atom_id res chain seq x y z
N MET A 1 -87.43 -47.13 -14.37
CA MET A 1 -87.70 -46.91 -12.93
C MET A 1 -86.34 -46.82 -12.23
N GLN A 2 -86.16 -45.77 -11.45
CA GLN A 2 -85.09 -45.56 -10.45
C GLN A 2 -83.62 -45.42 -10.90
N LEU A 3 -83.13 -44.20 -10.69
CA LEU A 3 -81.73 -43.81 -10.45
C LEU A 3 -81.15 -44.58 -9.24
N SER A 4 -79.88 -44.98 -9.32
CA SER A 4 -78.80 -44.35 -8.53
C SER A 4 -77.43 -45.00 -8.79
N ALA A 5 -76.40 -44.16 -8.66
CA ALA A 5 -74.97 -44.45 -8.51
C ALA A 5 -74.20 -45.00 -9.73
N LYS A 6 -73.26 -44.20 -10.27
CA LYS A 6 -71.80 -44.38 -10.03
C LYS A 6 -70.91 -43.48 -10.91
N TYR A 7 -69.91 -42.91 -10.23
CA TYR A 7 -68.52 -42.63 -10.62
C TYR A 7 -68.10 -41.50 -11.60
N LEU A 8 -67.13 -40.74 -11.05
CA LEU A 8 -65.91 -40.17 -11.64
C LEU A 8 -66.03 -39.26 -12.86
N PHE A 9 -65.67 -37.99 -12.65
CA PHE A 9 -64.91 -37.23 -13.63
C PHE A 9 -63.72 -36.55 -12.95
N LEU A 10 -62.54 -37.01 -13.31
CA LEU A 10 -61.25 -36.37 -13.05
C LEU A 10 -61.11 -35.23 -14.08
N ALA A 11 -60.99 -33.98 -13.63
CA ALA A 11 -60.63 -32.86 -14.48
C ALA A 11 -59.34 -32.24 -13.94
N GLY A 12 -58.26 -32.41 -14.69
CA GLY A 12 -56.96 -31.80 -14.41
C GLY A 12 -57.00 -30.30 -14.66
N VAL A 13 -56.47 -29.54 -13.70
CA VAL A 13 -56.19 -28.12 -13.85
C VAL A 13 -54.67 -27.95 -13.83
N MET A 14 -54.10 -27.61 -14.98
CA MET A 14 -52.74 -27.07 -15.07
C MET A 14 -52.74 -25.67 -14.45
N MET A 15 -51.97 -25.48 -13.38
CA MET A 15 -51.65 -24.16 -12.83
C MET A 15 -50.19 -23.84 -13.16
N ALA A 16 -49.99 -22.90 -14.07
CA ALA A 16 -48.69 -22.33 -14.39
C ALA A 16 -48.29 -21.35 -13.27
N CYS A 17 -47.34 -21.76 -12.42
CA CYS A 17 -46.65 -20.85 -11.51
C CYS A 17 -45.48 -20.20 -12.26
N SER A 18 -45.64 -18.93 -12.64
CA SER A 18 -44.51 -18.07 -13.00
C SER A 18 -43.71 -17.73 -11.74
N CYS A 19 -42.53 -18.33 -11.60
CA CYS A 19 -41.52 -17.90 -10.65
C CYS A 19 -40.75 -16.72 -11.26
N ASN A 20 -40.94 -15.52 -10.71
CA ASN A 20 -40.04 -14.39 -10.94
C ASN A 20 -39.10 -14.31 -9.73
N PRO A 21 -37.79 -14.54 -9.86
CA PRO A 21 -36.86 -14.35 -8.74
C PRO A 21 -36.67 -12.84 -8.56
N GLY A 22 -37.23 -12.31 -7.48
CA GLY A 22 -37.02 -10.93 -7.09
C GLY A 22 -35.53 -10.63 -6.96
N LYS A 23 -35.04 -9.68 -7.75
CA LYS A 23 -33.77 -8.99 -7.47
C LYS A 23 -33.91 -8.37 -6.08
N GLN A 24 -33.07 -8.80 -5.14
CA GLN A 24 -32.81 -8.02 -3.93
C GLN A 24 -32.22 -6.68 -4.37
N GLU A 25 -33.04 -5.64 -4.37
CA GLU A 25 -32.56 -4.28 -4.31
C GLU A 25 -31.89 -4.12 -2.94
N SER A 26 -30.56 -4.15 -2.93
CA SER A 26 -29.77 -3.73 -1.78
C SER A 26 -30.13 -2.28 -1.48
N SER A 27 -30.73 -2.02 -0.32
CA SER A 27 -30.88 -0.66 0.20
C SER A 27 -29.49 -0.04 0.28
N VAL A 28 -29.19 0.89 -0.62
CA VAL A 28 -27.92 1.63 -0.61
C VAL A 28 -27.94 2.47 0.67
N LYS A 29 -27.27 2.00 1.71
CA LYS A 29 -26.93 2.87 2.84
C LYS A 29 -26.11 4.03 2.27
N ASP A 30 -26.58 5.26 2.44
CA ASP A 30 -25.83 6.45 2.07
C ASP A 30 -24.64 6.63 3.02
N PHE A 31 -23.51 6.04 2.65
CA PHE A 31 -22.25 6.20 3.37
C PHE A 31 -21.62 7.57 3.06
N LYS A 32 -21.02 8.19 4.07
CA LYS A 32 -20.31 9.47 3.92
C LYS A 32 -19.01 9.24 3.15
N LYS A 33 -18.69 10.11 2.19
CA LYS A 33 -17.38 10.10 1.50
C LYS A 33 -16.22 10.11 2.52
N GLY A 34 -15.26 9.21 2.31
CA GLY A 34 -14.14 8.96 3.23
C GLY A 34 -14.43 7.91 4.31
N SER A 35 -15.60 7.26 4.27
CA SER A 35 -15.87 6.04 5.04
C SER A 35 -15.63 4.79 4.21
N PHE A 36 -15.38 3.67 4.90
CA PHE A 36 -15.10 2.38 4.28
C PHE A 36 -16.23 1.93 3.35
N GLY A 37 -17.49 2.02 3.81
CA GLY A 37 -18.66 1.64 3.03
C GLY A 37 -18.87 2.49 1.77
N TYR A 38 -18.48 3.77 1.79
CA TYR A 38 -18.51 4.61 0.60
C TYR A 38 -17.48 4.12 -0.43
N ASP A 39 -16.26 3.82 0.03
CA ASP A 39 -15.19 3.33 -0.85
C ASP A 39 -15.48 1.94 -1.39
N LEU A 40 -16.06 1.07 -0.57
CA LEU A 40 -16.52 -0.25 -1.00
C LEU A 40 -17.58 -0.13 -2.10
N ALA A 41 -18.62 0.67 -1.89
CA ALA A 41 -19.67 0.90 -2.88
C ALA A 41 -19.12 1.55 -4.17
N PHE A 42 -18.10 2.40 -4.07
CA PHE A 42 -17.43 3.00 -5.22
C PHE A 42 -16.62 1.97 -6.03
N LEU A 43 -15.83 1.13 -5.34
CA LEU A 43 -14.92 0.17 -5.96
C LEU A 43 -15.66 -1.05 -6.52
N GLN A 44 -16.72 -1.53 -5.87
CA GLN A 44 -17.55 -2.66 -6.36
C GLN A 44 -18.20 -2.39 -7.71
N LYS A 45 -18.39 -1.12 -8.08
CA LYS A 45 -18.90 -0.74 -9.41
C LYS A 45 -17.84 -0.90 -10.52
N ARG A 46 -16.57 -1.10 -10.16
CA ARG A 46 -15.41 -1.02 -11.06
C ARG A 46 -14.55 -2.28 -11.05
N ASP A 47 -14.64 -3.08 -10.00
CA ASP A 47 -13.96 -4.34 -9.85
C ASP A 47 -14.76 -5.31 -8.96
N SER A 48 -14.51 -6.61 -9.13
CA SER A 48 -14.89 -7.66 -8.20
C SER A 48 -13.93 -7.65 -7.00
N VAL A 49 -14.05 -6.62 -6.16
CA VAL A 49 -13.21 -6.48 -4.98
C VAL A 49 -13.45 -7.59 -3.95
N ILE A 50 -12.41 -7.90 -3.20
CA ILE A 50 -12.42 -8.85 -2.10
C ILE A 50 -12.40 -8.05 -0.81
N VAL A 51 -13.27 -8.41 0.14
CA VAL A 51 -13.29 -7.80 1.47
C VAL A 51 -12.80 -8.82 2.47
N LEU A 52 -11.70 -8.51 3.15
CA LEU A 52 -11.28 -9.25 4.35
C LEU A 52 -11.92 -8.61 5.56
N GLU A 53 -12.37 -9.41 6.52
CA GLU A 53 -13.13 -8.92 7.67
C GLU A 53 -12.78 -9.71 8.95
N SER A 54 -12.64 -9.00 10.08
CA SER A 54 -12.50 -9.61 11.39
C SER A 54 -13.81 -10.25 11.82
N SER A 55 -13.75 -11.23 12.72
CA SER A 55 -14.95 -11.96 13.17
C SER A 55 -15.99 -11.06 13.86
N ASP A 56 -15.60 -9.91 14.40
CA ASP A 56 -16.49 -8.91 14.99
C ASP A 56 -16.95 -7.82 14.01
N GLY A 57 -16.49 -7.86 12.75
CA GLY A 57 -16.84 -6.92 11.69
C GLY A 57 -16.25 -5.51 11.83
N SER A 58 -15.41 -5.28 12.85
CA SER A 58 -14.85 -3.96 13.11
C SER A 58 -13.67 -3.63 12.19
N ALA A 59 -12.76 -4.59 11.99
CA ALA A 59 -11.60 -4.44 11.12
C ALA A 59 -11.92 -5.02 9.74
N LYS A 60 -11.73 -4.20 8.70
CA LYS A 60 -12.02 -4.61 7.31
C LYS A 60 -10.98 -4.06 6.36
N ALA A 61 -10.78 -4.73 5.23
CA ALA A 61 -9.90 -4.28 4.15
C ALA A 61 -10.51 -4.55 2.77
N ILE A 62 -10.34 -3.62 1.83
CA ILE A 62 -10.79 -3.77 0.43
C ILE A 62 -9.57 -4.05 -0.44
N ILE A 63 -9.57 -5.20 -1.10
CA ILE A 63 -8.50 -5.65 -1.98
C ILE A 63 -9.05 -5.77 -3.40
N SER A 64 -8.24 -5.39 -4.39
CA SER A 64 -8.64 -5.43 -5.79
C SER A 64 -7.73 -6.30 -6.65
N PRO A 65 -8.23 -7.43 -7.19
CA PRO A 65 -7.51 -8.20 -8.20
C PRO A 65 -7.21 -7.39 -9.47
N LYS A 66 -8.16 -6.56 -9.94
CA LYS A 66 -8.02 -5.78 -11.18
C LYS A 66 -6.96 -4.69 -11.09
N TYR A 67 -6.80 -4.09 -9.92
CA TYR A 67 -5.82 -3.04 -9.68
C TYR A 67 -4.64 -3.62 -8.89
N GLN A 68 -3.86 -4.50 -9.53
CA GLN A 68 -2.56 -4.99 -9.02
C GLN A 68 -2.62 -5.87 -7.76
N GLY A 69 -3.78 -6.41 -7.36
CA GLY A 69 -3.88 -7.08 -6.07
C GLY A 69 -3.54 -6.15 -4.89
N LYS A 70 -3.79 -4.84 -5.02
CA LYS A 70 -3.48 -3.86 -3.97
C LYS A 70 -4.56 -3.82 -2.90
N VAL A 71 -4.17 -3.35 -1.71
CA VAL A 71 -5.11 -2.98 -0.66
C VAL A 71 -5.50 -1.53 -0.92
N PHE A 72 -6.76 -1.27 -1.23
CA PHE A 72 -7.22 0.10 -1.48
C PHE A 72 -7.34 0.90 -0.19
N THR A 73 -7.98 0.31 0.81
CA THR A 73 -8.12 0.89 2.14
C THR A 73 -8.51 -0.20 3.15
N SER A 74 -8.18 0.04 4.40
CA SER A 74 -8.70 -0.65 5.57
C SER A 74 -9.52 0.30 6.46
N THR A 75 -10.18 -0.27 7.47
CA THR A 75 -10.86 0.44 8.54
C THR A 75 -10.82 -0.35 9.83
N ALA A 76 -10.99 0.33 10.96
CA ALA A 76 -11.06 -0.25 12.31
C ALA A 76 -12.44 -0.08 12.96
N ASP A 77 -13.46 0.37 12.20
CA ASP A 77 -14.78 0.69 12.74
C ASP A 77 -15.93 0.35 11.78
N GLY A 78 -15.78 -0.75 11.05
CA GLY A 78 -16.77 -1.28 10.11
C GLY A 78 -17.11 -0.31 8.97
N ASP A 79 -18.25 -0.53 8.30
CA ASP A 79 -18.59 0.19 7.06
C ASP A 79 -18.76 1.71 7.26
N THR A 80 -19.12 2.16 8.45
CA THR A 80 -19.22 3.59 8.79
C THR A 80 -17.90 4.21 9.24
N GLY A 81 -16.89 3.36 9.48
CA GLY A 81 -15.56 3.76 9.90
C GLY A 81 -14.81 4.54 8.83
N LYS A 82 -13.79 5.28 9.27
CA LYS A 82 -12.88 6.02 8.39
C LYS A 82 -12.13 5.05 7.47
N SER A 83 -11.98 5.41 6.21
CA SER A 83 -11.01 4.79 5.30
C SER A 83 -9.62 5.37 5.53
N PHE A 84 -8.63 4.53 5.73
CA PHE A 84 -7.26 4.97 5.98
C PHE A 84 -6.47 5.22 4.68
N GLY A 85 -6.62 4.35 3.69
CA GLY A 85 -6.01 4.49 2.37
C GLY A 85 -6.50 5.71 1.58
N TRP A 86 -5.61 6.26 0.77
CA TRP A 86 -5.95 7.29 -0.22
C TRP A 86 -6.44 6.64 -1.51
N ILE A 87 -7.57 7.13 -2.03
CA ILE A 87 -8.18 6.67 -3.29
C ILE A 87 -8.36 7.88 -4.21
N ASN A 88 -7.81 7.79 -5.42
CA ASN A 88 -7.99 8.80 -6.44
C ASN A 88 -9.25 8.52 -7.27
N TYR A 89 -10.42 8.89 -6.77
CA TYR A 89 -11.69 8.61 -7.46
C TYR A 89 -11.70 9.07 -8.93
N LYS A 90 -11.03 10.18 -9.25
CA LYS A 90 -10.97 10.74 -10.60
C LYS A 90 -10.18 9.86 -11.58
N ALA A 91 -9.15 9.16 -11.10
CA ALA A 91 -8.31 8.31 -11.93
C ALA A 91 -9.09 7.13 -12.55
N PHE A 92 -10.15 6.66 -11.89
CA PHE A 92 -10.94 5.52 -12.36
C PHE A 92 -11.80 5.82 -13.59
N ASP A 93 -12.12 7.10 -13.81
CA ASP A 93 -12.92 7.55 -14.95
C ASP A 93 -12.04 8.20 -16.04
N ALA A 94 -10.74 8.34 -15.77
CA ALA A 94 -9.77 8.86 -16.71
C ALA A 94 -9.37 7.80 -17.75
N LYS A 95 -8.83 8.28 -18.88
CA LYS A 95 -8.12 7.40 -19.80
C LYS A 95 -6.84 6.90 -19.13
N ILE A 96 -6.37 5.74 -19.56
CA ILE A 96 -5.07 5.22 -19.14
C ILE A 96 -4.01 6.27 -19.45
N ASP A 97 -3.32 6.72 -18.41
CA ASP A 97 -2.21 7.67 -18.51
C ASP A 97 -0.94 6.91 -18.91
N PRO A 98 -0.16 7.41 -19.89
CA PRO A 98 1.07 6.74 -20.31
C PRO A 98 2.16 6.75 -19.24
N HIS A 99 2.19 7.73 -18.33
CA HIS A 99 3.18 7.83 -17.27
C HIS A 99 2.82 6.92 -16.09
N MET A 100 1.64 7.13 -15.49
CA MET A 100 1.17 6.32 -14.37
C MET A 100 -0.31 6.51 -14.09
N ASN A 101 -0.99 5.42 -13.73
CA ASN A 101 -2.39 5.42 -13.37
C ASN A 101 -2.55 5.43 -11.84
N ALA A 102 -2.54 6.65 -11.27
CA ALA A 102 -2.51 6.92 -9.84
C ALA A 102 -3.84 6.61 -9.11
N TYR A 103 -4.36 5.38 -9.15
CA TYR A 103 -5.63 4.98 -8.51
C TYR A 103 -5.63 5.10 -6.98
N GLY A 104 -4.45 5.19 -6.37
CA GLY A 104 -4.26 5.14 -4.91
C GLY A 104 -3.95 3.72 -4.41
N GLY A 105 -4.14 3.53 -3.11
CA GLY A 105 -3.93 2.26 -2.40
C GLY A 105 -3.16 2.41 -1.09
N GLU A 106 -3.74 1.91 -0.01
CA GLU A 106 -3.11 1.81 1.31
C GLU A 106 -1.85 0.94 1.33
N ASP A 107 -1.80 -0.13 0.53
CA ASP A 107 -0.57 -0.88 0.25
C ASP A 107 -0.60 -1.32 -1.22
N ARG A 108 0.36 -0.84 -2.00
CA ARG A 108 0.63 -1.28 -3.38
C ARG A 108 2.08 -1.69 -3.55
N LEU A 109 2.37 -2.53 -4.55
CA LEU A 109 3.69 -3.11 -4.76
C LEU A 109 4.30 -2.78 -6.13
N TRP A 110 5.24 -1.84 -6.17
CA TRP A 110 6.09 -1.67 -7.35
C TRP A 110 7.33 -2.54 -7.31
N LEU A 111 8.01 -2.59 -8.45
CA LEU A 111 9.36 -3.11 -8.55
C LEU A 111 10.32 -1.95 -8.81
N GLY A 112 11.45 -1.94 -8.11
CA GLY A 112 12.53 -1.00 -8.33
C GLY A 112 13.70 -1.63 -9.10
N PRO A 113 14.75 -0.83 -9.42
CA PRO A 113 14.85 0.57 -9.05
C PRO A 113 14.06 1.49 -10.00
N GLU A 114 13.56 2.60 -9.46
CA GLU A 114 12.86 3.63 -10.24
C GLU A 114 13.79 4.34 -11.23
N GLY A 115 14.94 4.80 -10.73
CA GLY A 115 16.04 5.35 -11.52
C GLY A 115 17.29 4.46 -11.50
N SER A 116 18.48 5.06 -11.55
CA SER A 116 19.79 4.40 -11.73
C SER A 116 20.04 3.76 -13.09
N LYS A 117 21.29 3.31 -13.31
CA LYS A 117 21.71 2.52 -14.48
C LYS A 117 20.83 1.26 -14.73
N PHE A 118 20.16 0.74 -13.70
CA PHE A 118 19.31 -0.44 -13.79
C PHE A 118 17.81 -0.15 -13.66
N ALA A 119 17.40 1.10 -13.91
CA ALA A 119 16.00 1.54 -13.82
C ALA A 119 15.03 0.65 -14.59
N LEU A 120 13.82 0.44 -14.06
CA LEU A 120 12.71 -0.25 -14.73
C LEU A 120 11.72 0.71 -15.42
N PHE A 121 11.87 2.02 -15.23
CA PHE A 121 10.86 3.03 -15.60
C PHE A 121 11.27 3.89 -16.80
N PHE A 122 12.47 3.66 -17.35
CA PHE A 122 13.04 4.43 -18.44
C PHE A 122 13.52 3.51 -19.55
N LYS A 123 13.25 3.90 -20.80
CA LYS A 123 13.80 3.19 -21.96
C LYS A 123 15.31 3.42 -22.06
N PRO A 124 16.11 2.42 -22.51
CA PRO A 124 17.54 2.59 -22.69
C PRO A 124 17.91 3.84 -23.50
N GLY A 125 18.88 4.60 -23.00
CA GLY A 125 19.40 5.81 -23.66
C GLY A 125 18.55 7.08 -23.53
N THR A 126 17.38 7.02 -22.89
CA THR A 126 16.54 8.20 -22.63
C THR A 126 17.04 9.00 -21.43
N LYS A 127 16.77 10.31 -21.41
CA LYS A 127 17.04 11.14 -20.22
C LYS A 127 16.10 10.74 -19.09
N MET A 128 16.63 10.62 -17.87
CA MET A 128 15.83 10.36 -16.67
C MET A 128 15.12 11.65 -16.21
N GLU A 129 14.06 12.01 -16.92
CA GLU A 129 13.20 13.16 -16.67
C GLU A 129 11.73 12.73 -16.81
N PHE A 130 10.80 13.51 -16.26
CA PHE A 130 9.39 13.13 -16.17
C PHE A 130 8.78 12.73 -17.53
N ALA A 131 9.18 13.41 -18.61
CA ALA A 131 8.70 13.15 -19.97
C ALA A 131 9.03 11.73 -20.48
N ASN A 132 10.06 11.06 -19.94
CA ASN A 132 10.47 9.70 -20.32
C ASN A 132 10.19 8.66 -19.23
N TRP A 133 9.63 9.08 -18.09
CA TRP A 133 9.32 8.20 -16.98
C TRP A 133 7.98 7.50 -17.20
N HIS A 134 7.96 6.17 -17.11
CA HIS A 134 6.76 5.37 -17.28
C HIS A 134 6.74 4.22 -16.29
N THR A 135 5.65 4.06 -15.53
CA THR A 135 5.44 2.89 -14.69
C THR A 135 5.05 1.68 -15.56
N PRO A 136 5.78 0.56 -15.51
CA PRO A 136 5.39 -0.65 -16.22
C PRO A 136 3.96 -1.11 -15.92
N ALA A 137 3.18 -1.34 -16.99
CA ALA A 137 1.75 -1.69 -16.92
C ALA A 137 1.43 -2.84 -15.94
N ALA A 138 2.31 -3.85 -15.90
CA ALA A 138 2.19 -5.04 -15.06
C ALA A 138 2.05 -4.74 -13.55
N PHE A 139 2.59 -3.61 -13.08
CA PHE A 139 2.47 -3.15 -11.70
C PHE A 139 1.92 -1.71 -11.59
N ASP A 140 1.15 -1.29 -12.59
CA ASP A 140 0.46 0.01 -12.61
C ASP A 140 -1.07 -0.17 -12.70
N HIS A 141 -1.55 -0.73 -13.81
CA HIS A 141 -2.99 -0.80 -14.12
C HIS A 141 -3.47 -2.19 -14.57
N GLU A 142 -2.57 -3.15 -14.76
CA GLU A 142 -2.98 -4.51 -15.11
C GLU A 142 -3.50 -5.30 -13.90
N GLY A 143 -4.47 -6.16 -14.16
CA GLY A 143 -4.98 -7.11 -13.17
C GLY A 143 -3.99 -8.23 -12.84
N TRP A 144 -4.06 -8.69 -11.60
CA TRP A 144 -3.30 -9.83 -11.09
C TRP A 144 -4.21 -11.04 -10.90
N LYS A 145 -3.66 -12.24 -11.08
CA LYS A 145 -4.42 -13.48 -10.99
C LYS A 145 -4.70 -13.79 -9.52
N LEU A 146 -5.97 -13.93 -9.17
CA LEU A 146 -6.37 -14.47 -7.87
C LEU A 146 -5.93 -15.94 -7.78
N ALA A 147 -5.13 -16.26 -6.77
CA ALA A 147 -4.64 -17.62 -6.51
C ALA A 147 -5.45 -18.30 -5.39
N ASN A 148 -5.76 -17.57 -4.32
CA ASN A 148 -6.59 -18.03 -3.20
C ASN A 148 -7.35 -16.85 -2.59
N ALA A 149 -8.51 -17.11 -1.98
CA ALA A 149 -9.26 -16.15 -1.19
C ALA A 149 -9.94 -16.84 -0.01
N GLY A 150 -9.85 -16.24 1.17
CA GLY A 150 -10.57 -16.63 2.37
C GLY A 150 -10.99 -15.41 3.19
N ASP A 151 -11.51 -15.64 4.39
CA ASP A 151 -12.12 -14.57 5.21
C ASP A 151 -11.11 -13.53 5.72
N LYS A 152 -9.87 -13.95 5.99
CA LYS A 152 -8.80 -13.11 6.53
C LYS A 152 -7.55 -13.06 5.66
N GLU A 153 -7.48 -13.82 4.58
CA GLU A 153 -6.34 -13.81 3.67
C GLU A 153 -6.74 -13.90 2.20
N VAL A 154 -5.89 -13.35 1.34
CA VAL A 154 -6.03 -13.45 -0.11
C VAL A 154 -4.65 -13.48 -0.76
N SER A 155 -4.52 -14.28 -1.81
CA SER A 155 -3.26 -14.50 -2.52
C SER A 155 -3.39 -14.19 -4.01
N PHE A 156 -2.39 -13.53 -4.56
CA PHE A 156 -2.30 -13.19 -5.98
C PHE A 156 -1.00 -13.67 -6.60
N SER A 157 -1.00 -13.84 -7.91
CA SER A 157 0.21 -13.97 -8.70
C SER A 157 0.16 -13.16 -9.99
N LYS A 158 1.35 -12.76 -10.46
CA LYS A 158 1.51 -12.04 -11.72
C LYS A 158 2.83 -12.41 -12.37
N ASP A 159 2.76 -13.04 -13.54
CA ASP A 159 3.90 -13.21 -14.43
C ASP A 159 4.17 -11.91 -15.19
N MET A 160 5.45 -11.55 -15.33
CA MET A 160 5.88 -10.30 -15.96
C MET A 160 7.11 -10.52 -16.84
N GLN A 161 7.23 -9.69 -17.87
CA GLN A 161 8.47 -9.50 -18.62
C GLN A 161 8.84 -8.02 -18.55
N LEU A 162 10.03 -7.72 -18.06
CA LEU A 162 10.51 -6.36 -17.88
C LEU A 162 11.88 -6.19 -18.55
N GLN A 163 12.23 -4.96 -18.92
CA GLN A 163 13.56 -4.62 -19.39
C GLN A 163 14.06 -3.44 -18.57
N ASN A 164 15.29 -3.51 -18.06
CA ASN A 164 15.90 -2.36 -17.41
C ASN A 164 16.58 -1.42 -18.42
N TYR A 165 16.98 -0.25 -17.93
CA TYR A 165 17.70 0.77 -18.69
C TYR A 165 19.03 0.28 -19.29
N ALA A 166 19.65 -0.74 -18.69
CA ALA A 166 20.83 -1.43 -19.23
C ALA A 166 20.51 -2.52 -20.27
N SER A 167 19.26 -2.60 -20.75
CA SER A 167 18.77 -3.56 -21.75
C SER A 167 18.77 -5.04 -21.29
N THR A 168 18.85 -5.30 -19.99
CA THR A 168 18.66 -6.66 -19.44
C THR A 168 17.17 -6.99 -19.37
N ASN A 169 16.78 -8.15 -19.88
CA ASN A 169 15.41 -8.63 -19.84
C ASN A 169 15.20 -9.57 -18.65
N PHE A 170 14.11 -9.37 -17.91
CA PHE A 170 13.71 -10.19 -16.77
C PHE A 170 12.42 -10.93 -17.09
N LYS A 171 12.41 -12.25 -16.89
CA LYS A 171 11.18 -13.04 -16.80
C LYS A 171 10.99 -13.40 -15.34
N LEU A 172 9.88 -12.95 -14.77
CA LEU A 172 9.65 -13.09 -13.33
C LEU A 172 8.20 -13.39 -13.02
N ARG A 173 7.98 -13.90 -11.81
CA ARG A 173 6.68 -13.98 -11.18
C ARG A 173 6.69 -13.24 -9.86
N ILE A 174 5.65 -12.46 -9.62
CA ILE A 174 5.29 -11.95 -8.30
C ILE A 174 4.25 -12.86 -7.67
N GLU A 175 4.44 -13.15 -6.40
CA GLU A 175 3.48 -13.82 -5.53
C GLU A 175 3.21 -12.89 -4.34
N ARG A 176 1.94 -12.58 -4.08
CA ARG A 176 1.56 -11.62 -3.04
C ARG A 176 0.46 -12.20 -2.17
N ASN A 177 0.73 -12.34 -0.88
CA ASN A 177 -0.25 -12.72 0.11
C ASN A 177 -0.60 -11.50 0.97
N ILE A 178 -1.89 -11.31 1.23
CA ILE A 178 -2.41 -10.20 2.02
C ILE A 178 -3.24 -10.79 3.14
N SER A 179 -2.97 -10.40 4.38
CA SER A 179 -3.69 -10.86 5.56
C SER A 179 -4.22 -9.67 6.36
N LEU A 180 -5.47 -9.79 6.82
CA LEU A 180 -6.02 -8.90 7.83
C LEU A 180 -5.54 -9.38 9.21
N LEU A 181 -4.89 -8.50 9.95
CA LEU A 181 -4.43 -8.74 11.31
C LEU A 181 -5.47 -8.21 12.29
N ASP A 182 -5.98 -9.11 13.14
CA ASP A 182 -6.89 -8.70 14.21
C ASP A 182 -6.13 -8.22 15.44
N ARG A 183 -6.87 -7.83 16.49
CA ARG A 183 -6.27 -7.27 17.70
C ARG A 183 -5.21 -8.17 18.33
N ALA A 184 -5.40 -9.49 18.34
CA ALA A 184 -4.42 -10.40 18.95
C ALA A 184 -3.13 -10.46 18.11
N ASP A 185 -3.27 -10.48 16.78
CA ASP A 185 -2.13 -10.41 15.86
C ASP A 185 -1.34 -9.10 16.02
N ILE A 186 -2.05 -7.97 16.13
CA ILE A 186 -1.45 -6.64 16.31
C ILE A 186 -0.67 -6.55 17.64
N GLN A 187 -1.26 -7.05 18.73
CA GLN A 187 -0.60 -7.09 20.04
C GLN A 187 0.73 -7.87 19.96
N LYS A 188 0.71 -9.01 19.29
CA LYS A 188 1.90 -9.85 19.09
C LYS A 188 2.94 -9.17 18.18
N ALA A 189 2.50 -8.56 17.08
CA ALA A 189 3.39 -7.98 16.08
C ALA A 189 4.15 -6.74 16.60
N LEU A 190 3.50 -5.92 17.44
CA LEU A 190 4.06 -4.66 17.92
C LEU A 190 4.48 -4.67 19.39
N ASP A 191 4.24 -5.77 20.12
CA ASP A 191 4.40 -5.86 21.58
C ASP A 191 3.66 -4.72 22.31
N VAL A 192 2.41 -4.48 21.91
CA VAL A 192 1.52 -3.46 22.48
C VAL A 192 0.26 -4.10 23.06
N GLN A 193 -0.42 -3.38 23.95
CA GLN A 193 -1.69 -3.80 24.53
C GLN A 193 -2.73 -2.67 24.39
N PRO A 194 -3.35 -2.50 23.20
CA PRO A 194 -4.37 -1.48 23.00
C PRO A 194 -5.58 -1.82 23.88
N ASP A 195 -5.96 -0.90 24.77
CA ASP A 195 -7.14 -1.09 25.60
C ASP A 195 -8.44 -0.91 24.77
N SER A 196 -9.60 -1.09 25.40
CA SER A 196 -10.90 -1.00 24.71
C SER A 196 -11.22 0.40 24.17
N SER A 197 -10.47 1.44 24.56
CA SER A 197 -10.65 2.80 24.04
C SER A 197 -9.96 3.05 22.70
N VAL A 198 -9.15 2.09 22.22
CA VAL A 198 -8.40 2.19 20.95
C VAL A 198 -8.90 1.15 19.94
N LYS A 199 -9.50 1.59 18.85
CA LYS A 199 -9.83 0.72 17.70
C LYS A 199 -8.57 0.50 16.86
N ALA A 200 -8.42 -0.70 16.32
CA ALA A 200 -7.23 -1.08 15.57
C ALA A 200 -7.56 -1.97 14.37
N VAL A 201 -6.79 -1.81 13.29
CA VAL A 201 -6.72 -2.75 12.16
C VAL A 201 -5.26 -2.87 11.74
N GLY A 202 -4.85 -4.06 11.33
CA GLY A 202 -3.55 -4.28 10.72
C GLY A 202 -3.69 -5.01 9.40
N ILE A 203 -2.79 -4.72 8.48
CA ILE A 203 -2.66 -5.39 7.19
C ILE A 203 -1.23 -5.88 7.09
N LYS A 204 -1.06 -7.15 6.74
CA LYS A 204 0.24 -7.71 6.37
C LYS A 204 0.25 -8.04 4.90
N THR A 205 1.33 -7.69 4.20
CA THR A 205 1.62 -8.16 2.86
C THR A 205 2.95 -8.91 2.83
N ASP A 206 2.92 -10.16 2.36
CA ASP A 206 4.10 -10.97 2.08
C ASP A 206 4.27 -11.01 0.56
N ASN A 207 5.28 -10.31 0.05
CA ASN A 207 5.52 -10.15 -1.38
C ASN A 207 6.76 -10.95 -1.76
N SER A 208 6.67 -11.79 -2.79
CA SER A 208 7.80 -12.56 -3.29
C SER A 208 8.04 -12.30 -4.77
N ILE A 209 9.30 -12.27 -5.15
CA ILE A 209 9.77 -12.21 -6.54
C ILE A 209 10.54 -13.48 -6.86
N VAL A 210 10.18 -14.14 -7.95
CA VAL A 210 10.79 -15.37 -8.44
C VAL A 210 11.41 -15.12 -9.80
N ASN A 211 12.67 -15.53 -10.01
CA ASN A 211 13.27 -15.55 -11.33
C ASN A 211 12.74 -16.74 -12.13
N THR A 212 11.86 -16.50 -13.08
CA THR A 212 11.28 -17.55 -13.95
C THR A 212 11.97 -17.60 -15.32
N GLY A 213 13.08 -16.88 -15.47
CA GLY A 213 13.92 -16.91 -16.67
C GLY A 213 14.95 -18.04 -16.64
N ASP A 214 15.93 -17.91 -17.52
CA ASP A 214 17.03 -18.86 -17.75
C ASP A 214 18.41 -18.27 -17.42
N THR A 215 18.47 -17.01 -16.99
CA THR A 215 19.72 -16.30 -16.65
C THR A 215 19.70 -15.74 -15.23
N ASP A 216 20.86 -15.72 -14.60
CA ASP A 216 21.10 -15.09 -13.30
C ASP A 216 20.91 -13.57 -13.36
N TRP A 217 20.32 -13.01 -12.31
CA TRP A 217 20.29 -11.55 -12.08
C TRP A 217 21.47 -11.18 -11.19
N THR A 218 22.34 -10.29 -11.67
CA THR A 218 23.65 -10.05 -11.05
C THR A 218 23.87 -8.57 -10.84
N LYS A 219 24.93 -8.19 -10.09
CA LYS A 219 25.32 -6.78 -9.95
C LYS A 219 25.75 -6.15 -11.28
N GLN A 220 26.15 -6.97 -12.26
CA GLN A 220 26.60 -6.51 -13.58
C GLN A 220 25.42 -6.23 -14.52
N THR A 221 24.40 -7.10 -14.50
CA THR A 221 23.19 -6.98 -15.35
C THR A 221 22.07 -6.18 -14.67
N GLY A 222 22.15 -6.02 -13.35
CA GLY A 222 21.10 -5.47 -12.53
C GLY A 222 20.12 -6.54 -12.06
N ALA A 223 19.32 -6.19 -11.07
CA ALA A 223 18.23 -7.00 -10.55
C ALA A 223 17.06 -6.08 -10.17
N PRO A 224 15.81 -6.54 -10.22
CA PRO A 224 14.70 -5.84 -9.59
C PRO A 224 14.81 -5.87 -8.06
N CYS A 225 14.09 -4.99 -7.37
CA CYS A 225 13.75 -5.12 -5.95
C CYS A 225 12.24 -4.97 -5.74
N LEU A 226 11.72 -5.47 -4.61
CA LEU A 226 10.35 -5.24 -4.19
C LEU A 226 10.25 -3.88 -3.51
N TRP A 227 9.20 -3.11 -3.82
CA TRP A 227 8.97 -1.79 -3.25
C TRP A 227 7.50 -1.65 -2.86
N ASN A 228 7.24 -1.66 -1.55
CA ASN A 228 5.92 -1.40 -0.98
C ASN A 228 5.72 0.10 -0.79
N LEU A 229 4.57 0.61 -1.20
CA LEU A 229 4.19 2.01 -1.10
C LEU A 229 2.81 2.15 -0.48
N ASP A 230 2.72 2.93 0.58
CA ASP A 230 1.50 3.06 1.36
C ASP A 230 0.92 4.46 1.18
N MET A 231 -0.17 4.61 0.43
CA MET A 231 -0.73 5.94 0.16
C MET A 231 -1.83 6.29 1.16
N PHE A 232 -1.62 7.36 1.91
CA PHE A 232 -2.54 7.83 2.95
C PHE A 232 -3.06 9.24 2.68
N ASN A 233 -4.23 9.54 3.24
CA ASN A 233 -4.83 10.87 3.15
C ASN A 233 -4.06 11.86 4.04
N PRO A 234 -3.58 13.00 3.51
CA PRO A 234 -2.84 13.97 4.31
C PRO A 234 -3.80 14.87 5.10
N SER A 235 -3.26 15.55 6.10
CA SER A 235 -3.94 16.61 6.84
C SER A 235 -2.92 17.66 7.28
N PRO A 236 -3.32 18.91 7.56
CA PRO A 236 -2.41 19.91 8.13
C PRO A 236 -1.72 19.49 9.44
N GLY A 237 -2.23 18.44 10.11
CA GLY A 237 -1.68 17.88 11.35
C GLY A 237 -0.93 16.56 11.19
N VAL A 238 -0.71 16.05 9.97
CA VAL A 238 0.06 14.83 9.75
C VAL A 238 1.56 15.12 9.83
N VAL A 239 2.22 14.36 10.69
CA VAL A 239 3.69 14.28 10.74
C VAL A 239 4.09 12.82 10.70
N ILE A 240 5.00 12.50 9.78
CA ILE A 240 5.65 11.20 9.65
C ILE A 240 6.85 11.18 10.61
N VAL A 241 7.09 10.03 11.23
CA VAL A 241 8.17 9.79 12.19
C VAL A 241 8.92 8.53 11.76
N ILE A 242 10.24 8.63 11.65
CA ILE A 242 11.11 7.51 11.29
C ILE A 242 12.24 7.43 12.33
N PRO A 243 12.16 6.49 13.28
CA PRO A 243 13.26 6.20 14.19
C PRO A 243 14.50 5.69 13.44
N TYR A 244 15.69 6.15 13.81
CA TYR A 244 16.94 5.74 13.16
C TYR A 244 18.05 5.40 14.15
N ASN A 245 19.01 4.60 13.69
CA ASN A 245 20.24 4.23 14.40
C ASN A 245 21.22 5.40 14.35
N GLU A 246 21.41 6.10 15.47
CA GLU A 246 22.32 7.25 15.56
C GLU A 246 23.79 6.87 15.35
N ASN A 247 24.17 5.69 15.83
CA ASN A 247 25.55 5.22 15.85
C ASN A 247 26.04 4.58 14.53
N ALA A 248 25.17 4.43 13.53
CA ALA A 248 25.62 3.99 12.21
C ALA A 248 26.48 5.09 11.54
N SER A 249 27.21 4.75 10.47
CA SER A 249 27.98 5.71 9.69
C SER A 249 27.17 6.26 8.49
N GLY A 250 27.69 7.29 7.82
CA GLY A 250 27.08 7.87 6.62
C GLY A 250 25.91 8.83 6.91
N LYS A 251 25.23 9.32 5.86
CA LYS A 251 24.07 10.21 6.02
C LYS A 251 22.91 9.46 6.70
N VAL A 252 22.07 10.18 7.44
CA VAL A 252 20.86 9.58 8.03
C VAL A 252 19.81 9.34 6.96
N ALA A 253 19.56 10.32 6.10
CA ALA A 253 18.62 10.19 4.99
C ALA A 253 19.06 11.00 3.76
N THR A 254 18.71 10.51 2.57
CA THR A 254 18.57 11.28 1.33
C THR A 254 17.35 12.18 1.47
N THR A 255 17.43 13.47 1.16
CA THR A 255 16.29 14.40 1.30
C THR A 255 16.11 15.32 0.10
N ASP A 256 16.75 14.98 -1.02
CA ASP A 256 16.89 15.82 -2.21
C ASP A 256 16.46 15.12 -3.51
N TYR A 257 15.73 14.00 -3.42
CA TYR A 257 15.21 13.23 -4.56
C TYR A 257 14.51 14.10 -5.63
N PHE A 258 13.76 15.12 -5.21
CA PHE A 258 13.06 16.06 -6.11
C PHE A 258 13.46 17.52 -5.81
N GLY A 259 14.70 17.72 -5.37
CA GLY A 259 15.16 18.95 -4.72
C GLY A 259 15.11 18.84 -3.20
N GLN A 260 15.96 19.61 -2.54
CA GLN A 260 16.15 19.55 -1.09
C GLN A 260 14.84 19.89 -0.34
N ILE A 261 14.40 18.99 0.52
CA ILE A 261 13.27 19.26 1.43
C ILE A 261 13.66 20.42 2.37
N PRO A 262 12.81 21.46 2.51
CA PRO A 262 13.06 22.58 3.39
C PRO A 262 13.25 22.19 4.87
N PRO A 263 14.15 22.84 5.63
CA PRO A 263 14.41 22.53 7.04
C PRO A 263 13.21 22.72 7.98
N ASP A 264 12.23 23.54 7.61
CA ASP A 264 10.97 23.71 8.34
C ASP A 264 9.94 22.60 8.05
N ARG A 265 10.35 21.59 7.25
CA ARG A 265 9.52 20.43 6.87
C ARG A 265 10.15 19.09 7.17
N VAL A 266 11.46 19.03 7.39
CA VAL A 266 12.17 17.84 7.87
C VAL A 266 13.10 18.20 9.02
N ILE A 267 12.95 17.52 10.17
CA ILE A 267 13.82 17.73 11.33
C ILE A 267 14.37 16.40 11.85
N TYR A 268 15.54 16.47 12.47
CA TYR A 268 16.19 15.36 13.15
C TYR A 268 16.30 15.70 14.63
N LYS A 269 15.80 14.81 15.50
CA LYS A 269 15.83 15.03 16.95
C LYS A 269 15.88 13.70 17.70
N ASN A 270 16.90 13.53 18.54
CA ASN A 270 17.04 12.39 19.47
C ASN A 270 16.85 11.02 18.79
N GLY A 271 17.52 10.77 17.66
CA GLY A 271 17.37 9.51 16.92
C GLY A 271 16.06 9.34 16.15
N HIS A 272 15.31 10.41 15.91
CA HIS A 272 14.05 10.39 15.13
C HIS A 272 14.09 11.45 14.03
N LEU A 273 13.69 11.05 12.84
CA LEU A 273 13.39 11.96 11.73
C LEU A 273 11.90 12.27 11.75
N PHE A 274 11.53 13.55 11.72
CA PHE A 274 10.15 13.98 11.53
C PHE A 274 10.01 14.65 10.17
N PHE A 275 8.92 14.34 9.46
CA PHE A 275 8.64 14.88 8.13
C PHE A 275 7.19 15.35 8.04
N LYS A 276 6.98 16.62 7.68
CA LYS A 276 5.66 17.24 7.58
C LYS A 276 4.94 16.78 6.30
N ALA A 277 3.84 16.07 6.46
CA ALA A 277 3.12 15.40 5.37
C ALA A 277 1.69 15.94 5.17
N ASP A 278 1.59 17.26 4.96
CA ASP A 278 0.33 18.01 4.86
C ASP A 278 -0.28 18.08 3.46
N GLY A 279 0.36 17.45 2.46
CA GLY A 279 -0.07 17.51 1.07
C GLY A 279 0.22 18.84 0.35
N LYS A 280 1.01 19.75 0.94
CA LYS A 280 1.21 21.13 0.43
C LYS A 280 2.60 21.43 -0.13
N SER A 281 3.55 20.50 -0.03
CA SER A 281 4.91 20.69 -0.52
C SER A 281 5.49 19.37 -0.96
N ARG A 282 5.84 19.25 -2.24
CA ARG A 282 6.45 18.03 -2.75
C ARG A 282 7.78 17.79 -2.04
N GLY A 283 7.99 16.57 -1.56
CA GLY A 283 9.25 16.18 -0.91
C GLY A 283 9.33 14.66 -0.79
N LYS A 284 10.50 14.10 -1.10
CA LYS A 284 10.79 12.68 -0.92
C LYS A 284 12.09 12.52 -0.16
N LEU A 285 12.07 11.62 0.82
CA LEU A 285 13.26 11.21 1.54
C LEU A 285 13.48 9.71 1.41
N GLY A 286 14.70 9.27 1.71
CA GLY A 286 15.04 7.86 1.80
C GLY A 286 16.08 7.62 2.88
N MET A 287 15.96 6.51 3.60
CA MET A 287 16.85 6.12 4.69
C MET A 287 17.55 4.80 4.35
N PRO A 288 18.89 4.73 4.46
CA PRO A 288 19.65 3.50 4.21
C PRO A 288 19.30 2.36 5.18
N ALA A 289 19.50 1.12 4.74
CA ALA A 289 19.25 -0.08 5.54
C ALA A 289 20.02 -0.13 6.86
N SER A 290 21.21 0.47 6.93
CA SER A 290 22.01 0.57 8.16
C SER A 290 21.47 1.58 9.17
N ARG A 291 20.66 2.55 8.70
CA ARG A 291 20.11 3.64 9.51
C ARG A 291 18.71 3.34 10.02
N THR A 292 17.87 2.63 9.27
CA THR A 292 16.50 2.32 9.69
C THR A 292 16.45 1.38 10.90
N LYS A 293 15.41 1.54 11.72
CA LYS A 293 15.01 0.58 12.76
C LYS A 293 13.92 -0.40 12.31
N ALA A 294 13.71 -0.52 11.00
CA ALA A 294 12.69 -1.39 10.39
C ALA A 294 11.24 -1.01 10.80
N ILE A 295 11.03 0.26 11.14
CA ILE A 295 9.75 0.82 11.57
C ILE A 295 9.66 2.29 11.14
N ALA A 296 8.47 2.70 10.73
CA ALA A 296 8.10 4.08 10.49
C ALA A 296 6.66 4.31 10.95
N GLY A 297 6.24 5.55 11.09
CA GLY A 297 4.85 5.83 11.44
C GLY A 297 4.44 7.25 11.09
N SER A 298 3.17 7.55 11.30
CA SER A 298 2.65 8.91 11.19
C SER A 298 1.53 9.13 12.19
N TYR A 299 1.36 10.38 12.62
CA TYR A 299 0.23 10.76 13.46
C TYR A 299 -0.53 11.93 12.83
N ASP A 300 -1.81 11.70 12.55
CA ASP A 300 -2.75 12.73 12.15
C ASP A 300 -3.40 13.33 13.40
N ALA A 301 -2.87 14.47 13.87
CA ALA A 301 -3.37 15.12 15.07
C ALA A 301 -4.77 15.74 14.93
N ILE A 302 -5.30 15.86 13.70
CA ILE A 302 -6.65 16.36 13.41
C ILE A 302 -7.65 15.22 13.50
N ASN A 303 -7.34 14.09 12.88
CA ASN A 303 -8.24 12.94 12.82
C ASN A 303 -8.00 11.91 13.94
N ASN A 304 -6.99 12.10 14.79
CA ASN A 304 -6.57 11.17 15.85
C ASN A 304 -6.29 9.76 15.32
N VAL A 305 -5.49 9.69 14.24
CA VAL A 305 -5.06 8.43 13.64
C VAL A 305 -3.56 8.29 13.84
N LEU A 306 -3.14 7.22 14.53
CA LEU A 306 -1.75 6.78 14.57
C LEU A 306 -1.58 5.63 13.58
N THR A 307 -0.68 5.80 12.62
CA THR A 307 -0.28 4.76 11.67
C THR A 307 1.13 4.28 12.00
N VAL A 308 1.35 2.97 12.00
CA VAL A 308 2.66 2.35 12.18
C VAL A 308 2.90 1.38 11.04
N ALA A 309 4.06 1.46 10.41
CA ALA A 309 4.53 0.52 9.40
C ALA A 309 5.75 -0.24 9.92
N VAL A 310 5.75 -1.56 9.83
CA VAL A 310 6.86 -2.45 10.20
C VAL A 310 7.18 -3.34 9.01
N PHE A 311 8.45 -3.55 8.70
CA PHE A 311 8.86 -4.23 7.47
C PHE A 311 10.19 -4.94 7.64
N ASP A 312 10.49 -5.88 6.75
CA ASP A 312 11.77 -6.58 6.76
C ASP A 312 12.92 -5.63 6.35
N VAL A 313 14.07 -5.76 7.02
CA VAL A 313 15.31 -5.06 6.64
C VAL A 313 16.50 -5.98 6.85
N GLU A 314 17.28 -6.17 5.79
CA GLU A 314 18.61 -6.77 5.86
C GLU A 314 19.70 -5.70 5.86
N SER A 315 20.20 -5.30 7.04
CA SER A 315 21.10 -4.13 7.20
C SER A 315 22.43 -4.19 6.43
N LYS A 316 22.86 -5.39 6.01
CA LYS A 316 24.11 -5.61 5.26
C LYS A 316 23.91 -5.97 3.79
N ALA A 317 22.65 -6.08 3.35
CA ALA A 317 22.35 -6.43 1.97
C ALA A 317 22.57 -5.23 1.03
N THR A 318 22.53 -5.49 -0.28
CA THR A 318 22.68 -4.45 -1.31
C THR A 318 21.31 -3.89 -1.69
N TYR A 319 21.09 -2.60 -1.45
CA TYR A 319 19.89 -1.86 -1.82
C TYR A 319 20.16 -1.03 -3.06
N LEU A 320 19.17 -0.92 -3.94
CA LEU A 320 19.36 -0.31 -5.25
C LEU A 320 19.06 1.18 -5.19
N ASN A 321 19.92 1.99 -5.85
CA ASN A 321 19.69 3.42 -5.96
C ASN A 321 18.41 3.68 -6.79
N GLN A 322 17.52 4.53 -6.28
CA GLN A 322 16.25 4.85 -6.95
C GLN A 322 16.24 6.26 -7.56
N GLU A 323 17.30 7.04 -7.39
CA GLU A 323 17.43 8.40 -7.91
C GLU A 323 17.45 8.43 -9.44
N TRP A 324 16.86 9.46 -10.04
CA TRP A 324 16.76 9.65 -11.48
C TRP A 324 18.08 10.14 -12.10
N THR A 325 19.12 9.32 -12.01
CA THR A 325 20.42 9.53 -12.62
C THR A 325 21.11 8.19 -12.87
N PRO A 326 21.73 7.97 -14.05
CA PRO A 326 22.54 6.78 -14.30
C PRO A 326 23.97 6.90 -13.73
N ASP A 327 24.36 8.05 -13.20
CA ASP A 327 25.76 8.41 -12.91
C ASP A 327 26.21 8.09 -11.48
N LYS A 328 25.25 7.76 -10.60
CA LYS A 328 25.52 7.32 -9.23
C LYS A 328 25.68 5.80 -9.15
N ASP A 329 26.31 5.32 -8.09
CA ASP A 329 26.44 3.88 -7.83
C ASP A 329 25.04 3.26 -7.70
N PRO A 330 24.63 2.35 -8.61
CA PRO A 330 23.32 1.74 -8.57
C PRO A 330 23.13 0.77 -7.40
N MET A 331 24.20 0.40 -6.69
CA MET A 331 24.21 -0.56 -5.59
C MET A 331 24.13 0.09 -4.20
N ILE A 332 23.92 1.42 -4.14
CA ILE A 332 23.77 2.18 -2.90
C ILE A 332 22.40 2.88 -2.91
N GLY A 333 21.45 2.26 -2.21
CA GLY A 333 20.07 2.74 -2.12
C GLY A 333 19.55 2.82 -0.69
N ASP A 334 18.29 3.24 -0.61
CA ASP A 334 17.53 3.38 0.62
C ASP A 334 16.62 2.15 0.83
N ALA A 335 16.35 1.80 2.11
CA ALA A 335 15.47 0.70 2.49
C ALA A 335 14.07 1.19 2.91
N VAL A 336 13.97 2.47 3.28
CA VAL A 336 12.73 3.13 3.70
C VAL A 336 12.65 4.45 2.97
N ASN A 337 11.49 4.75 2.43
CA ASN A 337 11.23 6.03 1.81
C ASN A 337 9.97 6.64 2.41
N SER A 338 9.85 7.95 2.24
CA SER A 338 8.62 8.65 2.54
C SER A 338 8.45 9.83 1.61
N TYR A 339 7.20 10.05 1.20
CA TYR A 339 6.83 11.07 0.23
C TYR A 339 5.69 11.92 0.76
N ASN A 340 5.73 13.21 0.47
CA ASN A 340 4.59 14.10 0.61
C ASN A 340 4.26 14.67 -0.77
N ASP A 341 3.05 14.42 -1.25
CA ASP A 341 2.59 14.94 -2.52
C ASP A 341 2.13 16.40 -2.35
N GLY A 342 2.83 17.32 -3.00
CA GLY A 342 2.44 18.73 -3.06
C GLY A 342 2.41 19.23 -4.50
N PRO A 343 1.89 20.45 -4.74
CA PRO A 343 1.83 21.01 -6.09
C PRO A 343 3.21 21.07 -6.77
N LEU A 344 3.22 20.78 -8.07
CA LEU A 344 4.36 20.98 -8.95
C LEU A 344 4.53 22.48 -9.29
N ALA A 345 5.63 22.82 -9.98
CA ALA A 345 5.93 24.19 -10.37
C ALA A 345 4.87 24.83 -11.29
N ASP A 346 4.14 24.01 -12.06
CA ASP A 346 3.02 24.43 -12.90
C ASP A 346 1.66 24.49 -12.15
N GLY A 347 1.67 24.22 -10.84
CA GLY A 347 0.49 24.20 -9.99
C GLY A 347 -0.33 22.91 -10.07
N THR A 348 0.03 21.97 -10.93
CA THR A 348 -0.64 20.67 -11.01
C THR A 348 -0.26 19.79 -9.81
N GLN A 349 -1.14 18.86 -9.45
CA GLN A 349 -0.91 17.92 -8.36
C GLN A 349 -1.64 16.61 -8.65
N MET A 350 -1.00 15.49 -8.36
CA MET A 350 -1.59 14.17 -8.53
C MET A 350 -2.60 13.85 -7.43
N GLY A 351 -2.21 14.15 -6.19
CA GLY A 351 -2.94 13.88 -4.96
C GLY A 351 -3.90 15.00 -4.55
N PRO A 352 -3.91 15.37 -3.25
CA PRO A 352 -2.83 15.18 -2.27
C PRO A 352 -2.86 13.82 -1.54
N PHE A 353 -1.69 13.24 -1.30
CA PHE A 353 -1.43 12.06 -0.46
C PHE A 353 -0.04 12.15 0.20
N TYR A 354 0.22 11.27 1.15
CA TYR A 354 1.59 11.01 1.63
C TYR A 354 1.87 9.51 1.64
N GLU A 355 3.15 9.15 1.64
CA GLU A 355 3.60 7.76 1.62
C GLU A 355 4.56 7.44 2.76
N ILE A 356 4.39 6.22 3.27
CA ILE A 356 5.42 5.46 3.97
C ILE A 356 5.73 4.28 3.05
N GLU A 357 7.01 3.97 2.87
CA GLU A 357 7.44 3.00 1.87
C GLU A 357 8.56 2.14 2.44
N SER A 358 8.62 0.88 2.02
CA SER A 358 9.78 0.02 2.29
C SER A 358 10.22 -0.73 1.04
N VAL A 359 11.52 -1.00 0.96
CA VAL A 359 12.17 -1.60 -0.20
C VAL A 359 12.91 -2.85 0.26
N SER A 360 12.88 -3.91 -0.53
CA SER A 360 13.74 -5.08 -0.30
C SER A 360 15.16 -4.84 -0.81
N PRO A 361 16.13 -5.69 -0.46
CA PRO A 361 17.37 -5.76 -1.21
C PRO A 361 17.14 -6.04 -2.70
N GLY A 362 18.15 -5.74 -3.53
CA GLY A 362 18.16 -6.18 -4.93
C GLY A 362 18.10 -7.70 -5.01
N ALA A 363 17.15 -8.21 -5.79
CA ALA A 363 16.88 -9.63 -5.94
C ALA A 363 17.91 -10.29 -6.88
N PHE A 364 19.15 -10.45 -6.44
CA PHE A 364 20.20 -11.11 -7.23
C PHE A 364 19.99 -12.63 -7.28
N LEU A 365 19.02 -13.07 -8.09
CA LEU A 365 18.47 -14.43 -8.12
C LEU A 365 18.93 -15.23 -9.33
N LYS A 366 19.31 -16.49 -9.13
CA LYS A 366 19.43 -17.50 -10.18
C LYS A 366 18.05 -17.97 -10.67
N PRO A 367 17.95 -18.62 -11.84
CA PRO A 367 16.71 -19.26 -12.29
C PRO A 367 16.08 -20.14 -11.20
N GLY A 368 14.81 -19.90 -10.90
CA GLY A 368 14.02 -20.61 -9.90
C GLY A 368 14.21 -20.11 -8.46
N GLU A 369 15.18 -19.25 -8.17
CA GLU A 369 15.34 -18.66 -6.84
C GLU A 369 14.28 -17.59 -6.57
N LYS A 370 14.07 -17.32 -5.28
CA LYS A 370 13.02 -16.44 -4.75
C LYS A 370 13.57 -15.53 -3.67
N LEU A 371 13.13 -14.27 -3.66
CA LEU A 371 13.27 -13.32 -2.55
C LEU A 371 11.87 -12.96 -2.04
N THR A 372 11.72 -12.81 -0.73
CA THR A 372 10.47 -12.38 -0.07
C THR A 372 10.73 -11.12 0.75
N HIS A 373 9.74 -10.22 0.80
CA HIS A 373 9.71 -9.02 1.62
C HIS A 373 8.34 -8.87 2.28
N GLN A 374 8.33 -8.82 3.61
CA GLN A 374 7.14 -8.58 4.41
C GLN A 374 7.00 -7.10 4.76
N HIS A 375 5.78 -6.59 4.66
CA HIS A 375 5.40 -5.25 5.07
C HIS A 375 4.08 -5.31 5.85
N CYS A 376 4.01 -4.62 6.99
CA CYS A 376 2.83 -4.56 7.85
C CYS A 376 2.45 -3.10 8.13
N ILE A 377 1.18 -2.75 7.90
CA ILE A 377 0.61 -1.45 8.25
C ILE A 377 -0.41 -1.65 9.36
N PHE A 378 -0.38 -0.76 10.35
CA PHE A 378 -1.29 -0.75 11.48
C PHE A 378 -1.91 0.64 11.64
N HIS A 379 -3.23 0.69 11.81
CA HIS A 379 -3.95 1.92 12.11
C HIS A 379 -4.61 1.83 13.48
N PHE A 380 -4.43 2.88 14.28
CA PHE A 380 -5.03 3.03 15.61
C PHE A 380 -5.81 4.34 15.69
N THR A 381 -7.02 4.26 16.22
CA THR A 381 -7.89 5.43 16.46
C THR A 381 -8.59 5.34 17.81
N GLY A 382 -9.00 6.46 18.38
CA GLY A 382 -9.71 6.49 19.67
C GLY A 382 -9.04 7.43 20.68
N ASP A 383 -8.98 6.99 21.94
CA ASP A 383 -8.47 7.83 23.03
C ASP A 383 -6.98 8.18 22.86
N LYS A 384 -6.65 9.45 23.11
CA LYS A 384 -5.30 9.98 22.93
C LYS A 384 -4.28 9.37 23.88
N ALA A 385 -4.65 9.05 25.12
CA ALA A 385 -3.72 8.44 26.06
C ALA A 385 -3.39 7.00 25.63
N GLY A 386 -4.38 6.25 25.15
CA GLY A 386 -4.20 4.94 24.54
C GLY A 386 -3.26 4.99 23.33
N LEU A 387 -3.54 5.88 22.37
CA LEU A 387 -2.68 6.09 21.19
C LEU A 387 -1.25 6.51 21.59
N ASN A 388 -1.09 7.33 22.62
CA ASN A 388 0.22 7.78 23.08
C ASN A 388 1.07 6.65 23.68
N LYS A 389 0.46 5.70 24.39
CA LYS A 389 1.17 4.51 24.86
C LYS A 389 1.73 3.69 23.69
N ILE A 390 0.93 3.54 22.63
CA ILE A 390 1.33 2.82 21.41
C ILE A 390 2.48 3.57 20.72
N ALA A 391 2.36 4.88 20.54
CA ALA A 391 3.41 5.71 19.91
C ALA A 391 4.74 5.64 20.67
N LEU A 392 4.70 5.73 22.01
CA LEU A 392 5.91 5.59 22.84
C LEU A 392 6.55 4.21 22.71
N LYS A 393 5.74 3.14 22.71
CA LYS A 393 6.22 1.77 22.63
C LYS A 393 6.81 1.42 21.27
N THR A 394 6.22 1.94 20.20
CA THR A 394 6.57 1.59 18.81
C THR A 394 7.55 2.58 18.19
N LEU A 395 7.20 3.87 18.19
CA LEU A 395 7.95 4.94 17.52
C LEU A 395 8.94 5.63 18.46
N GLY A 396 8.94 5.33 19.76
CA GLY A 396 9.87 5.93 20.73
C GLY A 396 9.60 7.40 21.06
N VAL A 397 8.47 7.96 20.60
CA VAL A 397 8.10 9.37 20.79
C VAL A 397 6.63 9.51 21.18
N SER A 398 6.32 10.54 21.97
CA SER A 398 4.94 10.86 22.35
C SER A 398 4.17 11.56 21.22
N LEU A 399 2.83 11.45 21.22
CA LEU A 399 1.98 12.20 20.29
C LEU A 399 2.17 13.72 20.42
N SER A 400 2.49 14.18 21.63
CA SER A 400 2.76 15.60 21.88
C SER A 400 4.03 16.05 21.16
N GLU A 401 5.10 15.26 21.22
CA GLU A 401 6.34 15.55 20.48
C GLU A 401 6.11 15.58 18.97
N ILE A 402 5.37 14.62 18.44
CA ILE A 402 5.02 14.57 17.01
C ILE A 402 4.25 15.83 16.59
N LYS A 403 3.23 16.21 17.36
CA LYS A 403 2.39 17.38 17.09
C LYS A 403 3.14 18.72 17.17
N LEU A 404 4.19 18.78 18.00
CA LEU A 404 4.98 19.99 18.26
C LEU A 404 6.27 20.06 17.43
N ALA A 405 6.56 19.05 16.60
CA ALA A 405 7.81 18.95 15.83
C ALA A 405 8.13 20.20 15.00
N PHE A 406 7.13 20.85 14.41
CA PHE A 406 7.30 21.99 13.49
C PHE A 406 6.62 23.28 14.00
N LYS A 407 6.56 23.47 15.33
CA LYS A 407 5.90 24.61 15.96
C LYS A 407 6.85 25.51 16.72
#